data_AF-A0A7C5WTL6-F1
#
_entry.id   AF-A0A7C5WTL6-F1
#
_cell.length_a   1.000
_cell.length_b   1.000
_cell.length_c   1.000
_cell.angle_alpha   90.00
_cell.angle_beta   90.00
_cell.angle_gamma   90.00
#
_symmetry.space_group_name_H-M   'P 1'
#
loop_
_entity.id
_entity.type
_entity.pdbx_description
1 polymer ?
#
loop_
_entity_poly.entity_id
_entity_poly.type
_entity_poly.pdbx_seq_one_letter_code
_entity_poly.pdbx_strand_id
1 'polypeptide(L)'
;MIKVLPSGKVAGLSTDRCKYHALRQQGVDPAVPHRQLYPLVDITCHRLDETGRPKQGKTEYDYVFSGDTLASVLFADDWSDEDRKALLGWASQEDQQRYIETARRRLIDDQRQHSVKLYSSPRHLYSLLQQRLKKLPLQRASAHQWLATINNLKKNGVREEEITWSGLPRFLQEHHAGQHISKAQILRRLTGNRTKIELSIEQVWGENGGLGFTEVAQRMRHQAVYRAALKLDKHCLCILRYIDKASNYRVGVIKTLSNDHEMALNKYWFALDPYGRAISNGASLFFDNSFDAKTAADRHAREHLGMRSGARHCTSFDHLTLFGGDDYREWFVSLPEHQRIYFGPHYYDHNLLAHIRTTTRTDEAGNKLLFIEEVQSDWHQAGKRHGYDNSSWGRIANAPFKKEWPVLAMKLMLIHASQNGFSGIAWSTGDVQEMRYRRYLQPVRQYYDRQIPLALNKLGKAFDCRVESTHINTRDPWLNLERTKGKWRVADSEGKFKTRARYNSRDEAMQVISRHCRAIDLCVPVFYINEKLRRQIAENGLPLYGHCID
;
A
#
# COMPACT_ATOMS: atom_id res chain seq x y z
N MET A 1 -23.58 6.33 17.47
CA MET A 1 -24.24 5.85 18.70
C MET A 1 -23.15 5.50 19.69
N ILE A 2 -23.28 5.89 20.95
CA ILE A 2 -22.27 5.68 21.99
C ILE A 2 -22.90 5.10 23.26
N LYS A 3 -22.12 4.36 24.04
CA LYS A 3 -22.51 3.76 25.33
C LYS A 3 -21.39 3.95 26.34
N VAL A 4 -21.74 4.41 27.54
CA VAL A 4 -20.85 4.36 28.70
C VAL A 4 -20.88 2.94 29.28
N LEU A 5 -19.70 2.34 29.42
CA LEU A 5 -19.50 1.00 29.95
C LEU A 5 -19.24 1.03 31.46
N PRO A 6 -19.40 -0.10 32.17
CA PRO A 6 -19.14 -0.19 33.62
C PRO A 6 -17.78 0.37 34.06
N SER A 7 -16.72 0.18 33.27
CA SER A 7 -15.39 0.75 33.55
C SER A 7 -15.29 2.28 33.41
N GLY A 8 -16.34 2.94 32.94
CA GLY A 8 -16.35 4.35 32.58
C GLY A 8 -15.87 4.63 31.14
N LYS A 9 -15.43 3.62 30.40
CA LYS A 9 -15.09 3.75 28.97
C LYS A 9 -16.34 4.14 28.17
N VAL A 10 -16.20 5.06 27.22
CA VAL A 10 -17.27 5.39 26.28
C VAL A 10 -17.02 4.66 24.95
N ALA A 11 -17.82 3.64 24.67
CA ALA A 11 -17.71 2.84 23.46
C ALA A 11 -18.70 3.31 22.37
N GLY A 12 -18.29 3.23 21.12
CA GLY A 12 -19.13 3.40 19.93
C GLY A 12 -18.92 2.23 18.96
N LEU A 13 -19.83 2.07 17.99
CA LEU A 13 -19.70 1.10 16.91
C LEU A 13 -19.46 1.81 15.57
N SER A 14 -18.62 1.26 14.71
CA SER A 14 -18.44 1.73 13.33
C SER A 14 -18.47 0.57 12.33
N THR A 15 -19.22 0.76 11.24
CA THR A 15 -19.27 -0.14 10.08
C THR A 15 -18.46 0.40 8.89
N ASP A 16 -17.62 1.42 9.10
CA ASP A 16 -16.96 2.13 8.00
C ASP A 16 -15.77 1.36 7.42
N ARG A 17 -15.12 0.50 8.22
CA ARG A 17 -14.01 -0.36 7.80
C ARG A 17 -14.44 -1.80 7.50
N CYS A 18 -15.73 -2.05 7.21
CA CYS A 18 -16.21 -3.41 6.96
C CYS A 18 -15.47 -4.12 5.82
N LYS A 19 -15.25 -3.45 4.67
CA LYS A 19 -14.48 -4.03 3.56
C LYS A 19 -13.03 -4.33 3.97
N TYR A 20 -12.40 -3.42 4.72
CA TYR A 20 -11.04 -3.60 5.24
C TYR A 20 -10.92 -4.87 6.09
N HIS A 21 -11.90 -5.14 6.96
CA HIS A 21 -11.96 -6.35 7.78
C HIS A 21 -12.28 -7.59 6.96
N ALA A 22 -13.24 -7.50 6.04
CA ALA A 22 -13.66 -8.62 5.19
C ALA A 22 -12.52 -9.12 4.29
N LEU A 23 -11.66 -8.23 3.78
CA LEU A 23 -10.47 -8.63 3.03
C LEU A 23 -9.40 -9.36 3.87
N ARG A 24 -9.49 -9.31 5.20
CA ARG A 24 -8.51 -9.88 6.15
C ARG A 24 -9.06 -11.11 6.89
N GLN A 25 -10.32 -11.46 6.68
CA GLN A 25 -11.00 -12.54 7.36
C GLN A 25 -11.68 -13.44 6.35
N GLN A 26 -11.51 -14.76 6.50
CA GLN A 26 -12.14 -15.71 5.59
C GLN A 26 -13.63 -15.87 5.92
N GLY A 27 -14.46 -16.03 4.88
CA GLY A 27 -15.85 -16.49 5.01
C GLY A 27 -16.90 -15.42 5.29
N VAL A 28 -16.56 -14.12 5.26
CA VAL A 28 -17.55 -13.06 5.46
C VAL A 28 -18.08 -12.55 4.12
N ASP A 29 -19.39 -12.66 3.94
CA ASP A 29 -20.12 -12.44 2.68
C ASP A 29 -21.40 -11.62 2.95
N PRO A 30 -21.93 -10.85 1.97
CA PRO A 30 -23.21 -10.15 2.15
C PRO A 30 -24.38 -11.01 2.65
N ALA A 31 -24.37 -12.33 2.44
CA ALA A 31 -25.47 -13.22 2.84
C ALA A 31 -25.34 -13.87 4.23
N VAL A 32 -24.28 -13.60 5.00
CA VAL A 32 -24.04 -14.30 6.29
C VAL A 32 -25.07 -13.94 7.38
N PRO A 33 -25.35 -14.80 8.38
CA PRO A 33 -26.19 -14.43 9.51
C PRO A 33 -25.69 -13.20 10.29
N HIS A 34 -26.59 -12.45 10.94
CA HIS A 34 -26.28 -11.21 11.65
C HIS A 34 -25.01 -11.24 12.53
N ARG A 35 -24.89 -12.26 13.39
CA ARG A 35 -23.73 -12.39 14.31
C ARG A 35 -22.40 -12.57 13.57
N GLN A 36 -22.41 -13.09 12.35
CA GLN A 36 -21.19 -13.23 11.54
C GLN A 36 -20.74 -11.89 10.92
N LEU A 37 -21.49 -10.80 11.13
CA LEU A 37 -21.04 -9.44 10.80
C LEU A 37 -20.17 -8.82 11.90
N TYR A 38 -20.20 -9.32 13.14
CA TYR A 38 -19.46 -8.74 14.27
C TYR A 38 -17.95 -8.59 14.02
N PRO A 39 -17.29 -9.53 13.33
CA PRO A 39 -15.89 -9.37 12.94
C PRO A 39 -15.60 -8.18 12.01
N LEU A 40 -16.62 -7.58 11.40
CA LEU A 40 -16.50 -6.41 10.51
C LEU A 40 -16.79 -5.08 11.20
N VAL A 41 -17.24 -5.10 12.45
CA VAL A 41 -17.72 -3.92 13.17
C VAL A 41 -16.66 -3.49 14.17
N ASP A 42 -16.10 -2.31 13.97
CA ASP A 42 -15.11 -1.73 14.88
C ASP A 42 -15.76 -1.20 16.15
N ILE A 43 -15.02 -1.35 17.26
CA ILE A 43 -15.30 -0.66 18.50
C ILE A 43 -14.46 0.62 18.54
N THR A 44 -15.13 1.74 18.76
CA THR A 44 -14.51 3.06 18.91
C THR A 44 -14.55 3.48 20.37
N CYS A 45 -13.50 4.16 20.85
CA CYS A 45 -13.43 4.72 22.19
C CYS A 45 -13.51 6.24 22.11
N HIS A 46 -14.59 6.81 22.64
CA HIS A 46 -14.82 8.25 22.64
C HIS A 46 -14.11 8.93 23.81
N ARG A 47 -13.54 10.10 23.52
CA ARG A 47 -12.90 10.97 24.52
C ARG A 47 -13.97 11.76 25.27
N LEU A 48 -13.66 12.14 26.51
CA LEU A 48 -14.47 13.07 27.27
C LEU A 48 -14.06 14.51 26.96
N ASP A 49 -15.00 15.44 27.06
CA ASP A 49 -14.73 16.88 27.07
C ASP A 49 -14.29 17.37 28.46
N GLU A 50 -14.02 18.66 28.58
CA GLU A 50 -13.59 19.30 29.82
C GLU A 50 -14.64 19.21 30.95
N THR A 51 -15.91 18.95 30.59
CA THR A 51 -17.02 18.77 31.54
C THR A 51 -17.26 17.31 31.90
N GLY A 52 -16.42 16.39 31.41
CA GLY A 52 -16.56 14.94 31.61
C GLY A 52 -17.63 14.29 30.74
N ARG A 53 -18.21 15.01 29.76
CA ARG A 53 -19.22 14.46 28.85
C ARG A 53 -18.55 13.80 27.63
N PRO A 54 -19.12 12.71 27.09
CA PRO A 54 -18.57 12.09 25.90
C PRO A 54 -18.65 13.00 24.67
N LYS A 55 -17.54 13.16 23.96
CA LYS A 55 -17.51 13.87 22.68
C LYS A 55 -18.26 13.07 21.62
N GLN A 56 -19.22 13.71 20.96
CA GLN A 56 -20.06 13.10 19.93
C GLN A 56 -19.59 13.36 18.49
N GLY A 57 -18.48 14.10 18.31
CA GLY A 57 -17.95 14.34 16.97
C GLY A 57 -17.36 13.07 16.33
N LYS A 58 -16.94 13.21 15.07
CA LYS A 58 -16.40 12.12 14.25
C LYS A 58 -14.94 12.37 13.83
N THR A 59 -14.21 13.12 14.63
CA THR A 59 -12.80 13.46 14.35
C THR A 59 -11.86 12.68 15.25
N GLU A 60 -10.57 12.75 14.93
CA GLU A 60 -9.45 12.24 15.73
C GLU A 60 -9.42 12.79 17.17
N TYR A 61 -10.13 13.89 17.43
CA TYR A 61 -10.26 14.52 18.74
C TYR A 61 -11.46 14.04 19.54
N ASP A 62 -12.38 13.32 18.89
CA ASP A 62 -13.62 12.85 19.49
C ASP A 62 -13.54 11.39 19.87
N TYR A 63 -12.88 10.57 19.04
CA TYR A 63 -12.73 9.14 19.29
C TYR A 63 -11.41 8.60 18.73
N VAL A 64 -11.07 7.39 19.17
CA VAL A 64 -10.04 6.54 18.56
C VAL A 64 -10.62 5.15 18.28
N PHE A 65 -10.10 4.45 17.30
CA PHE A 65 -10.38 3.02 17.17
C PHE A 65 -9.73 2.28 18.34
N SER A 66 -10.48 1.39 18.98
CA SER A 66 -9.93 0.55 20.07
C SER A 66 -8.86 -0.42 19.58
N GLY A 67 -8.93 -0.81 18.30
CA GLY A 67 -8.15 -1.91 17.73
C GLY A 67 -8.95 -3.20 17.67
N ASP A 68 -10.07 -3.28 18.39
CA ASP A 68 -10.94 -4.45 18.47
C ASP A 68 -12.22 -4.30 17.64
N THR A 69 -12.73 -5.45 17.20
CA THR A 69 -14.05 -5.61 16.61
C THR A 69 -15.01 -6.22 17.63
N LEU A 70 -16.32 -6.19 17.34
CA LEU A 70 -17.32 -6.88 18.18
C LEU A 70 -17.03 -8.38 18.36
N ALA A 71 -16.28 -9.01 17.44
CA ALA A 71 -15.86 -10.39 17.59
C ALA A 71 -14.53 -10.53 18.36
N SER A 72 -13.53 -9.69 18.10
CA SER A 72 -12.22 -9.83 18.75
C SER A 72 -12.22 -9.41 20.21
N VAL A 73 -13.08 -8.46 20.59
CA VAL A 73 -13.19 -7.94 21.97
C VAL A 73 -13.49 -9.03 23.00
N LEU A 74 -14.13 -10.12 22.56
CA LEU A 74 -14.43 -11.29 23.41
C LEU A 74 -13.16 -11.94 23.98
N PHE A 75 -12.03 -11.77 23.28
CA PHE A 75 -10.75 -12.37 23.62
C PHE A 75 -9.70 -11.31 23.99
N ALA A 76 -10.09 -10.04 24.13
CA ALA A 76 -9.16 -8.93 24.30
C ALA A 76 -8.88 -8.64 25.79
N ASP A 77 -7.64 -8.81 26.23
CA ASP A 77 -7.23 -8.69 27.65
C ASP A 77 -7.49 -7.30 28.26
N ASP A 78 -7.50 -6.25 27.45
CA ASP A 78 -7.68 -4.86 27.90
C ASP A 78 -9.14 -4.47 28.24
N TRP A 79 -10.05 -5.45 28.20
CA TRP A 79 -11.49 -5.29 28.45
C TRP A 79 -11.94 -6.15 29.63
N SER A 80 -12.62 -5.54 30.60
CA SER A 80 -13.23 -6.29 31.72
C SER A 80 -14.40 -7.14 31.24
N ASP A 81 -14.67 -8.24 31.94
CA ASP A 81 -15.81 -9.12 31.60
C ASP A 81 -17.16 -8.39 31.68
N GLU A 82 -17.28 -7.45 32.62
CA GLU A 82 -18.45 -6.57 32.75
C GLU A 82 -18.64 -5.68 31.52
N ASP A 83 -17.56 -5.06 31.02
CA ASP A 83 -17.58 -4.24 29.82
C ASP A 83 -17.95 -5.07 28.59
N ARG A 84 -17.35 -6.27 28.44
CA ARG A 84 -17.64 -7.19 27.33
C ARG A 84 -19.13 -7.57 27.33
N LYS A 85 -19.68 -7.96 28.48
CA LYS A 85 -21.10 -8.32 28.62
C LYS A 85 -22.01 -7.14 28.32
N ALA A 86 -21.69 -5.95 28.82
CA ALA A 86 -22.45 -4.73 28.57
C ALA A 86 -22.43 -4.33 27.09
N LEU A 87 -21.29 -4.49 26.42
CA LEU A 87 -21.11 -4.19 25.00
C LEU A 87 -21.91 -5.15 24.11
N LEU A 88 -21.87 -6.46 24.38
CA LEU A 88 -22.64 -7.46 23.63
C LEU A 88 -24.15 -7.32 23.84
N GLY A 89 -24.57 -7.05 25.08
CA GLY A 89 -25.97 -6.75 25.38
C GLY A 89 -26.45 -5.52 24.61
N TRP A 90 -25.61 -4.49 24.51
CA TRP A 90 -25.89 -3.31 23.70
C TRP A 90 -25.94 -3.59 22.20
N ALA A 91 -24.97 -4.35 21.67
CA ALA A 91 -24.94 -4.73 20.25
C ALA A 91 -26.14 -5.58 19.82
N SER A 92 -26.81 -6.23 20.79
CA SER A 92 -28.01 -7.06 20.56
C SER A 92 -29.31 -6.26 20.53
N GLN A 93 -29.30 -4.96 20.86
CA GLN A 93 -30.49 -4.09 20.79
C GLN A 93 -30.87 -3.77 19.34
N GLU A 94 -32.15 -3.50 19.10
CA GLU A 94 -32.71 -3.37 17.75
C GLU A 94 -32.03 -2.29 16.90
N ASP A 95 -31.76 -1.10 17.47
CA ASP A 95 -31.09 0.00 16.75
C ASP A 95 -29.65 -0.36 16.35
N GLN A 96 -28.94 -1.06 17.24
CA GLN A 96 -27.56 -1.48 17.04
C GLN A 96 -27.51 -2.61 16.02
N GLN A 97 -28.46 -3.55 16.06
CA GLN A 97 -28.60 -4.57 15.03
C GLN A 97 -28.81 -3.94 13.66
N ARG A 98 -29.78 -3.01 13.53
CA ARG A 98 -30.04 -2.28 12.28
C ARG A 98 -28.81 -1.51 11.79
N TYR A 99 -28.02 -0.93 12.69
CA TYR A 99 -26.77 -0.26 12.33
C TYR A 99 -25.69 -1.23 11.87
N ILE A 100 -25.49 -2.35 12.56
CA ILE A 100 -24.53 -3.40 12.19
C ILE A 100 -24.86 -3.97 10.80
N GLU A 101 -26.14 -4.15 10.48
CA GLU A 101 -26.62 -4.61 9.17
C GLU A 101 -26.18 -3.68 8.01
N THR A 102 -25.88 -2.41 8.28
CA THR A 102 -25.32 -1.50 7.26
C THR A 102 -23.93 -1.93 6.75
N ALA A 103 -23.24 -2.82 7.47
CA ALA A 103 -21.98 -3.43 7.04
C ALA A 103 -22.11 -4.12 5.67
N ARG A 104 -23.24 -4.80 5.43
CA ARG A 104 -23.48 -5.55 4.18
C ARG A 104 -23.40 -4.68 2.94
N ARG A 105 -23.82 -3.41 3.04
CA ARG A 105 -23.81 -2.46 1.92
C ARG A 105 -22.41 -2.16 1.37
N ARG A 106 -21.36 -2.54 2.11
CA ARG A 106 -19.95 -2.32 1.76
C ARG A 106 -19.23 -3.61 1.34
N LEU A 107 -19.96 -4.73 1.26
CA LEU A 107 -19.44 -6.02 0.79
C LEU A 107 -19.89 -6.25 -0.66
N ILE A 108 -19.17 -7.11 -1.37
CA ILE A 108 -19.49 -7.55 -2.73
C ILE A 108 -19.93 -9.03 -2.73
N ASP A 109 -20.68 -9.45 -3.74
CA ASP A 109 -21.32 -10.79 -3.76
C ASP A 109 -20.34 -11.97 -3.66
N ASP A 110 -19.09 -11.81 -4.15
CA ASP A 110 -18.04 -12.83 -4.05
C ASP A 110 -16.99 -12.49 -2.97
N GLN A 111 -17.32 -11.66 -1.97
CA GLN A 111 -16.36 -11.12 -1.00
C GLN A 111 -15.49 -12.18 -0.33
N ARG A 112 -16.05 -13.37 -0.05
CA ARG A 112 -15.33 -14.51 0.54
C ARG A 112 -14.13 -15.00 -0.29
N GLN A 113 -14.13 -14.73 -1.59
CA GLN A 113 -13.05 -15.03 -2.52
C GLN A 113 -12.00 -13.92 -2.54
N HIS A 114 -12.26 -12.75 -1.96
CA HIS A 114 -11.33 -11.63 -1.99
C HIS A 114 -10.47 -11.59 -0.72
N SER A 115 -9.22 -11.17 -0.89
CA SER A 115 -8.31 -10.93 0.22
C SER A 115 -7.38 -9.76 -0.06
N VAL A 116 -6.57 -9.40 0.92
CA VAL A 116 -5.55 -8.36 0.79
C VAL A 116 -4.15 -8.93 0.98
N LYS A 117 -3.23 -8.51 0.11
CA LYS A 117 -1.79 -8.69 0.29
C LYS A 117 -1.16 -7.40 0.76
N LEU A 118 -0.53 -7.45 1.94
CA LEU A 118 0.21 -6.32 2.51
C LEU A 118 1.67 -6.33 2.03
N TYR A 119 2.22 -5.14 1.83
CA TYR A 119 3.61 -4.96 1.42
C TYR A 119 4.43 -4.25 2.49
N SER A 120 5.72 -4.60 2.57
CA SER A 120 6.66 -4.12 3.59
C SER A 120 7.16 -2.69 3.34
N SER A 121 6.97 -2.10 2.15
CA SER A 121 7.54 -0.79 1.80
C SER A 121 7.30 0.30 2.86
N PRO A 122 6.09 0.47 3.44
CA PRO A 122 5.85 1.47 4.47
C PRO A 122 6.71 1.32 5.74
N ARG A 123 7.22 0.10 6.04
CA ARG A 123 8.09 -0.15 7.20
C ARG A 123 9.48 0.47 7.04
N HIS A 124 9.89 0.74 5.81
CA HIS A 124 11.15 1.44 5.48
C HIS A 124 10.95 2.95 5.37
N LEU A 125 9.84 3.49 5.88
CA LEU A 125 9.64 4.94 6.03
C LEU A 125 9.87 5.34 7.49
N TYR A 126 10.59 6.44 7.72
CA TYR A 126 10.86 6.99 9.05
C TYR A 126 10.35 8.42 9.22
N SER A 127 10.03 8.80 10.46
CA SER A 127 9.74 10.19 10.81
C SER A 127 11.04 10.96 11.03
N LEU A 128 11.30 11.98 10.22
CA LEU A 128 12.47 12.84 10.38
C LEU A 128 12.34 13.66 11.67
N LEU A 129 11.13 14.12 12.00
CA LEU A 129 10.85 14.79 13.28
C LEU A 129 11.25 13.92 14.48
N GLN A 130 10.86 12.65 14.49
CA GLN A 130 11.19 11.72 15.57
C GLN A 130 12.70 11.48 15.67
N GLN A 131 13.40 11.30 14.54
CA GLN A 131 14.86 11.14 14.53
C GLN A 131 15.57 12.39 15.07
N ARG A 132 15.17 13.59 14.62
CA ARG A 132 15.74 14.86 15.09
C ARG A 132 15.54 15.05 16.58
N LEU A 133 14.32 14.82 17.09
CA LEU A 133 14.02 14.91 18.51
C LEU A 133 14.84 13.92 19.34
N LYS A 134 15.03 12.68 18.85
CA LYS A 134 15.90 11.69 19.51
C LYS A 134 17.35 12.15 19.60
N LYS A 135 17.87 12.85 18.59
CA LYS A 135 19.26 13.38 18.58
C LYS A 135 19.44 14.67 19.41
N LEU A 136 18.37 15.39 19.76
CA LEU A 136 18.49 16.60 20.58
C LEU A 136 19.05 16.31 21.99
N PRO A 137 19.98 17.14 22.51
CA PRO A 137 20.48 17.00 23.88
C PRO A 137 19.43 17.36 24.95
N LEU A 138 18.38 18.09 24.56
CA LEU A 138 17.32 18.56 25.46
C LEU A 138 16.53 17.39 26.06
N GLN A 139 16.61 17.19 27.38
CA GLN A 139 15.90 16.11 28.08
C GLN A 139 14.56 16.53 28.67
N ARG A 140 14.45 17.78 29.12
CA ARG A 140 13.26 18.34 29.76
C ARG A 140 13.21 19.83 29.49
N ALA A 141 12.03 20.35 29.15
CA ALA A 141 11.82 21.75 28.83
C ALA A 141 10.36 22.14 29.08
N SER A 142 10.10 23.44 29.17
CA SER A 142 8.73 23.94 29.25
C SER A 142 7.95 23.64 27.95
N ALA A 143 6.63 23.57 28.02
CA ALA A 143 5.78 23.34 26.85
C ALA A 143 6.04 24.39 25.74
N HIS A 144 6.22 25.66 26.13
CA HIS A 144 6.55 26.73 25.20
C HIS A 144 7.92 26.53 24.52
N GLN A 145 8.95 26.16 25.29
CA GLN A 145 10.29 25.89 24.76
C GLN A 145 10.30 24.69 23.80
N TRP A 146 9.53 23.63 24.10
CA TRP A 146 9.37 22.50 23.19
C TRP A 146 8.73 22.92 21.87
N LEU A 147 7.67 23.73 21.91
CA LEU A 147 6.97 24.20 20.72
C LEU A 147 7.88 25.05 19.83
N ALA A 148 8.65 25.96 20.42
CA ALA A 148 9.66 26.76 19.71
C ALA A 148 10.75 25.86 19.10
N THR A 149 11.25 24.88 19.85
CA THR A 149 12.27 23.93 19.39
C THR A 149 11.78 23.10 18.20
N ILE A 150 10.57 22.55 18.26
CA ILE A 150 9.97 21.76 17.18
C ILE A 150 9.78 22.62 15.93
N ASN A 151 9.31 23.85 16.08
CA ASN A 151 9.17 24.78 14.95
C ASN A 151 10.52 25.13 14.30
N ASN A 152 11.59 25.24 15.10
CA ASN A 152 12.94 25.49 14.59
C ASN A 152 13.49 24.31 13.77
N LEU A 153 13.05 23.07 14.02
CA LEU A 153 13.46 21.91 13.22
C LEU A 153 13.04 21.99 11.75
N LYS A 154 12.09 22.89 11.39
CA LYS A 154 11.75 23.18 10.00
C LYS A 154 12.96 23.66 9.18
N LYS A 155 13.90 24.38 9.82
CA LYS A 155 15.16 24.82 9.20
C LYS A 155 16.08 23.63 8.83
N ASN A 156 15.88 22.48 9.47
CA ASN A 156 16.69 21.28 9.30
C ASN A 156 15.93 20.18 8.51
N GLY A 157 15.01 20.59 7.64
CA GLY A 157 14.32 19.71 6.69
C GLY A 157 13.02 19.08 7.17
N VAL A 158 12.65 19.23 8.45
CA VAL A 158 11.36 18.71 8.96
C VAL A 158 10.20 19.48 8.30
N ARG A 159 9.22 18.75 7.78
CA ARG A 159 8.06 19.36 7.12
C ARG A 159 7.06 19.89 8.14
N GLU A 160 6.45 21.03 7.82
CA GLU A 160 5.35 21.57 8.61
C GLU A 160 4.19 20.58 8.75
N GLU A 161 3.85 19.88 7.66
CA GLU A 161 2.81 18.85 7.66
C GLU A 161 3.14 17.70 8.64
N GLU A 162 4.40 17.27 8.74
CA GLU A 162 4.83 16.26 9.72
C GLU A 162 4.62 16.75 11.16
N ILE A 163 4.93 18.03 11.43
CA ILE A 163 4.71 18.65 12.74
C ILE A 163 3.21 18.74 13.05
N THR A 164 2.39 19.16 12.10
CA THR A 164 0.93 19.25 12.29
C THR A 164 0.33 17.87 12.60
N TRP A 165 0.63 16.86 11.78
CA TRP A 165 0.07 15.52 11.94
C TRP A 165 0.70 14.71 13.07
N SER A 166 1.83 15.15 13.63
CA SER A 166 2.36 14.59 14.87
C SER A 166 1.42 14.75 16.07
N GLY A 167 0.54 15.77 16.04
CA GLY A 167 -0.30 16.19 17.17
C GLY A 167 0.48 16.78 18.35
N LEU A 168 1.81 16.95 18.23
CA LEU A 168 2.63 17.60 19.25
C LEU A 168 2.24 19.07 19.50
N PRO A 169 1.96 19.91 18.48
CA PRO A 169 1.61 21.31 18.73
C PRO A 169 0.39 21.44 19.66
N ARG A 170 -0.66 20.67 19.37
CA ARG A 170 -1.88 20.66 20.18
C ARG A 170 -1.62 20.12 21.59
N PHE A 171 -0.92 19.00 21.70
CA PHE A 171 -0.53 18.43 22.99
C PHE A 171 0.22 19.45 23.86
N LEU A 172 1.15 20.20 23.28
CA LEU A 172 1.91 21.22 24.00
C LEU A 172 1.06 22.45 24.36
N GLN A 173 0.05 22.79 23.55
CA GLN A 173 -0.88 23.90 23.81
C GLN A 173 -1.91 23.58 24.89
N GLU A 174 -2.25 22.30 25.08
CA GLU A 174 -3.16 21.83 26.15
C GLU A 174 -2.48 21.90 27.53
N HIS A 175 -1.15 22.01 27.59
CA HIS A 175 -0.38 22.18 28.82
C HIS A 175 -0.11 23.66 29.14
N HIS A 176 0.00 24.00 30.43
CA HIS A 176 0.41 25.35 30.83
C HIS A 176 1.80 25.67 30.27
N ALA A 177 2.03 26.91 29.81
CA ALA A 177 3.25 27.30 29.10
C ALA A 177 4.55 26.99 29.86
N GLY A 178 4.53 27.11 31.20
CA GLY A 178 5.65 26.80 32.10
C GLY A 178 5.74 25.33 32.53
N GLN A 179 4.77 24.48 32.17
CA GLN A 179 4.78 23.07 32.57
C GLN A 179 5.94 22.35 31.89
N HIS A 180 6.78 21.71 32.70
CA HIS A 180 7.94 20.97 32.20
C HIS A 180 7.53 19.59 31.70
N ILE A 181 7.81 19.34 30.42
CA ILE A 181 7.55 18.07 29.74
C ILE A 181 8.90 17.41 29.43
N SER A 182 9.00 16.12 29.69
CA SER A 182 10.18 15.31 29.36
C SER A 182 10.19 14.90 27.89
N LYS A 183 11.39 14.70 27.34
CA LYS A 183 11.59 14.15 26.00
C LYS A 183 10.94 12.76 25.84
N ALA A 184 10.95 11.94 26.89
CA ALA A 184 10.27 10.64 26.89
C ALA A 184 8.76 10.76 26.67
N GLN A 185 8.10 11.76 27.28
CA GLN A 185 6.68 12.03 27.06
C GLN A 185 6.40 12.49 25.62
N ILE A 186 7.24 13.37 25.06
CA ILE A 186 7.14 13.81 23.66
C ILE A 186 7.26 12.62 22.69
N LEU A 187 8.27 11.77 22.89
CA LEU A 187 8.50 10.59 22.04
C LEU A 187 7.39 9.54 22.17
N ARG A 188 6.84 9.35 23.38
CA ARG A 188 5.68 8.47 23.60
C ARG A 188 4.46 8.99 22.86
N ARG A 189 4.21 10.30 22.92
CA ARG A 189 3.09 10.95 22.21
C ARG A 189 3.21 10.80 20.70
N LEU A 190 4.42 10.99 20.15
CA LEU A 190 4.70 10.78 18.73
C LEU A 190 4.44 9.35 18.27
N THR A 191 4.86 8.38 19.07
CA THR A 191 4.73 6.96 18.71
C THR A 191 3.25 6.54 18.67
N GLY A 192 2.44 7.04 19.60
CA GLY A 192 1.00 6.74 19.66
C GLY A 192 0.13 7.54 18.68
N ASN A 193 0.67 8.55 18.00
CA ASN A 193 -0.08 9.40 17.06
C ASN A 193 0.51 9.40 15.64
N ARG A 194 1.25 8.34 15.31
CA ARG A 194 1.92 8.24 14.02
C ARG A 194 0.90 7.97 12.92
N THR A 195 0.96 8.76 11.85
CA THR A 195 0.22 8.46 10.61
C THR A 195 0.66 7.08 10.09
N LYS A 196 -0.19 6.08 10.30
CA LYS A 196 0.04 4.71 9.84
C LYS A 196 -0.41 4.58 8.39
N ILE A 197 0.52 4.19 7.54
CA ILE A 197 0.28 3.96 6.12
C ILE A 197 0.37 2.48 5.85
N GLU A 198 -0.61 1.94 5.15
CA GLU A 198 -0.54 0.61 4.56
C GLU A 198 -0.38 0.70 3.04
N LEU A 199 0.39 -0.24 2.50
CA LEU A 199 0.49 -0.48 1.07
C LEU A 199 -0.03 -1.90 0.81
N SER A 200 -1.03 -2.03 -0.04
CA SER A 200 -1.67 -3.30 -0.29
C SER A 200 -2.11 -3.50 -1.73
N ILE A 201 -2.38 -4.75 -2.10
CA ILE A 201 -3.06 -5.12 -3.35
C ILE A 201 -4.21 -6.05 -2.97
N GLU A 202 -5.36 -5.90 -3.65
CA GLU A 202 -6.46 -6.87 -3.53
C GLU A 202 -6.18 -8.11 -4.39
N GLN A 203 -6.54 -9.26 -3.85
CA GLN A 203 -6.40 -10.55 -4.53
C GLN A 203 -7.74 -11.28 -4.56
N VAL A 204 -7.97 -12.06 -5.62
CA VAL A 204 -9.13 -12.94 -5.77
C VAL A 204 -8.66 -14.40 -5.77
N TRP A 205 -9.27 -15.21 -4.94
CA TRP A 205 -9.04 -16.65 -4.75
C TRP A 205 -10.07 -17.46 -5.54
N GLY A 206 -9.65 -18.54 -6.19
CA GLY A 206 -10.59 -19.47 -6.83
C GLY A 206 -9.97 -20.28 -7.96
N GLU A 207 -10.81 -20.90 -8.79
CA GLU A 207 -10.47 -21.78 -9.93
C GLU A 207 -9.70 -21.10 -11.07
N ASN A 208 -9.35 -19.82 -10.93
CA ASN A 208 -8.60 -19.04 -11.93
C ASN A 208 -7.35 -18.36 -11.33
N GLY A 209 -6.83 -18.82 -10.19
CA GLY A 209 -5.65 -18.24 -9.54
C GLY A 209 -4.47 -19.20 -9.37
N GLY A 210 -3.36 -18.70 -8.80
CA GLY A 210 -2.11 -19.44 -8.59
C GLY A 210 -1.85 -19.80 -7.12
N LEU A 211 -0.79 -20.54 -6.79
CA LEU A 211 -0.47 -21.08 -5.47
C LEU A 211 -0.59 -20.07 -4.31
N GLY A 212 -1.10 -20.54 -3.16
CA GLY A 212 -1.36 -19.77 -1.96
C GLY A 212 -0.16 -19.62 -1.03
N PHE A 213 0.87 -18.90 -1.48
CA PHE A 213 2.12 -18.74 -0.73
C PHE A 213 1.96 -17.96 0.59
N THR A 214 2.28 -18.61 1.71
CA THR A 214 2.44 -17.99 3.03
C THR A 214 3.91 -17.65 3.28
N GLU A 215 4.22 -16.47 3.83
CA GLU A 215 5.59 -16.08 4.14
C GLU A 215 6.13 -16.83 5.37
N VAL A 216 7.38 -17.30 5.29
CA VAL A 216 8.12 -17.97 6.36
C VAL A 216 9.57 -17.47 6.39
N ALA A 217 10.33 -17.86 7.41
CA ALA A 217 11.78 -17.68 7.43
C ALA A 217 12.42 -18.94 8.00
N GLN A 218 12.69 -19.92 7.14
CA GLN A 218 13.18 -21.24 7.56
C GLN A 218 14.44 -21.62 6.79
N ARG A 219 15.52 -21.96 7.50
CA ARG A 219 16.74 -22.46 6.88
C ARG A 219 16.52 -23.88 6.33
N MET A 220 16.87 -24.11 5.08
CA MET A 220 16.84 -25.46 4.50
C MET A 220 17.99 -26.31 5.06
N ARG A 221 17.68 -27.57 5.39
CA ARG A 221 18.68 -28.57 5.73
C ARG A 221 19.51 -28.92 4.49
N HIS A 222 20.80 -29.24 4.68
CA HIS A 222 21.72 -29.57 3.58
C HIS A 222 21.18 -30.66 2.64
N GLN A 223 20.58 -31.72 3.18
CA GLN A 223 19.95 -32.79 2.39
C GLN A 223 18.83 -32.30 1.47
N ALA A 224 18.03 -31.32 1.93
CA ALA A 224 16.94 -30.74 1.14
C ALA A 224 17.47 -29.84 0.01
N VAL A 225 18.59 -29.14 0.24
CA VAL A 225 19.28 -28.35 -0.78
C VAL A 225 19.86 -29.25 -1.87
N TYR A 226 20.50 -30.35 -1.47
CA TYR A 226 21.02 -31.34 -2.41
C TYR A 226 19.92 -31.96 -3.27
N ARG A 227 18.79 -32.33 -2.66
CA ARG A 227 17.60 -32.85 -3.37
C ARG A 227 17.01 -31.83 -4.35
N ALA A 228 17.14 -30.54 -4.08
CA ALA A 228 16.74 -29.48 -4.97
C ALA A 228 17.71 -29.27 -6.15
N ALA A 229 18.84 -29.98 -6.20
CA ALA A 229 19.89 -29.81 -7.21
C ALA A 229 20.46 -28.38 -7.28
N LEU A 230 20.32 -27.60 -6.21
CA LEU A 230 20.91 -26.27 -6.10
C LEU A 230 22.40 -26.43 -5.77
N LYS A 231 23.26 -26.16 -6.76
CA LYS A 231 24.72 -26.14 -6.55
C LYS A 231 25.09 -24.87 -5.79
N LEU A 232 25.63 -25.02 -4.59
CA LEU A 232 25.96 -23.90 -3.69
C LEU A 232 27.36 -24.05 -3.11
N ASP A 233 27.98 -22.91 -2.86
CA ASP A 233 29.25 -22.82 -2.14
C ASP A 233 29.08 -23.04 -0.64
N LYS A 234 30.16 -23.43 0.05
CA LYS A 234 30.17 -23.82 1.47
C LYS A 234 29.62 -22.77 2.44
N HIS A 235 29.63 -21.49 2.05
CA HIS A 235 29.18 -20.36 2.88
C HIS A 235 27.75 -19.88 2.56
N CYS A 236 27.09 -20.51 1.61
CA CYS A 236 25.74 -20.17 1.18
C CYS A 236 24.66 -20.85 2.04
N LEU A 237 23.63 -20.07 2.37
CA LEU A 237 22.48 -20.44 3.18
C LEU A 237 21.22 -20.36 2.32
N CYS A 238 20.51 -21.48 2.18
CA CYS A 238 19.16 -21.47 1.61
C CYS A 238 18.13 -21.17 2.70
N ILE A 239 17.38 -20.09 2.51
CA ILE A 239 16.30 -19.69 3.42
C ILE A 239 14.99 -19.76 2.63
N LEU A 240 14.10 -20.68 3.01
CA LEU A 240 12.72 -20.65 2.55
C LEU A 240 12.05 -19.38 3.05
N ARG A 241 11.39 -18.69 2.12
CA ARG A 241 10.67 -17.45 2.37
C ARG A 241 9.19 -17.58 2.11
N TYR A 242 8.75 -18.50 1.27
CA TYR A 242 7.34 -18.73 1.04
C TYR A 242 7.03 -20.21 0.89
N ILE A 243 5.90 -20.65 1.45
CA ILE A 243 5.41 -22.01 1.34
C ILE A 243 3.93 -21.96 1.01
N ASP A 244 3.54 -22.63 -0.05
CA ASP A 244 2.15 -23.00 -0.29
C ASP A 244 1.86 -24.28 0.49
N LYS A 245 0.97 -24.20 1.49
CA LYS A 245 0.70 -25.32 2.39
C LYS A 245 -0.17 -26.40 1.76
N ALA A 246 -0.98 -26.05 0.76
CA ALA A 246 -1.93 -26.96 0.14
C ALA A 246 -1.21 -27.95 -0.79
N SER A 247 -0.22 -27.48 -1.53
CA SER A 247 0.45 -28.22 -2.60
C SER A 247 1.97 -28.33 -2.39
N ASN A 248 2.48 -27.83 -1.26
CA ASN A 248 3.87 -27.95 -0.82
C ASN A 248 4.92 -27.32 -1.77
N TYR A 249 4.49 -26.36 -2.60
CA TYR A 249 5.42 -25.51 -3.33
C TYR A 249 6.15 -24.58 -2.38
N ARG A 250 7.44 -24.38 -2.63
CA ARG A 250 8.30 -23.59 -1.75
C ARG A 250 9.12 -22.62 -2.57
N VAL A 251 9.25 -21.38 -2.09
CA VAL A 251 10.13 -20.37 -2.69
C VAL A 251 11.10 -19.90 -1.62
N GLY A 252 12.37 -19.80 -1.98
CA GLY A 252 13.42 -19.39 -1.07
C GLY A 252 14.41 -18.45 -1.72
N VAL A 253 15.33 -17.96 -0.89
CA VAL A 253 16.43 -17.08 -1.28
C VAL A 253 17.73 -17.66 -0.75
N ILE A 254 18.80 -17.47 -1.51
CA ILE A 254 20.16 -17.78 -1.10
C ILE A 254 20.78 -16.55 -0.47
N LYS A 255 21.43 -16.75 0.67
CA LYS A 255 22.18 -15.74 1.40
C LYS A 255 23.57 -16.25 1.67
N THR A 256 24.57 -15.38 1.66
CA THR A 256 25.92 -15.70 2.10
C THR A 256 26.33 -14.73 3.20
N LEU A 257 27.18 -15.20 4.12
CA LEU A 257 27.75 -14.39 5.18
C LEU A 257 28.98 -13.61 4.71
N SER A 258 29.44 -13.85 3.49
CA SER A 258 30.60 -13.22 2.89
C SER A 258 30.14 -12.06 1.99
N ASN A 259 30.47 -10.83 2.37
CA ASN A 259 30.03 -9.62 1.66
C ASN A 259 30.62 -9.49 0.24
N ASP A 260 31.76 -10.14 -0.03
CA ASP A 260 32.48 -10.06 -1.30
C ASP A 260 32.12 -11.19 -2.29
N HIS A 261 31.13 -12.02 -1.95
CA HIS A 261 30.74 -13.18 -2.74
C HIS A 261 29.65 -12.82 -3.77
N GLU A 262 29.70 -13.36 -5.00
CA GLU A 262 28.73 -13.02 -6.07
C GLU A 262 27.27 -13.21 -5.62
N MET A 263 27.01 -14.28 -4.84
CA MET A 263 25.72 -14.59 -4.21
C MET A 263 25.30 -13.71 -3.01
N ALA A 264 26.07 -12.67 -2.63
CA ALA A 264 25.71 -11.75 -1.54
C ALA A 264 24.58 -10.78 -1.93
N LEU A 265 24.35 -10.61 -3.23
CA LEU A 265 23.23 -9.84 -3.76
C LEU A 265 21.93 -10.61 -3.48
N ASN A 266 20.86 -9.92 -3.05
CA ASN A 266 19.52 -10.50 -2.80
C ASN A 266 18.79 -11.00 -4.07
N LYS A 267 19.56 -11.42 -5.09
CA LYS A 267 19.17 -11.73 -6.46
C LYS A 267 19.05 -13.23 -6.72
N TYR A 268 19.38 -14.11 -5.77
CA TYR A 268 19.37 -15.57 -6.01
C TYR A 268 18.19 -16.23 -5.31
N TRP A 269 17.00 -16.07 -5.90
CA TRP A 269 15.78 -16.76 -5.48
C TRP A 269 15.66 -18.11 -6.17
N PHE A 270 14.97 -19.06 -5.57
CA PHE A 270 14.69 -20.36 -6.16
C PHE A 270 13.26 -20.79 -5.84
N ALA A 271 12.68 -21.63 -6.69
CA ALA A 271 11.37 -22.22 -6.49
C ALA A 271 11.50 -23.74 -6.51
N LEU A 272 10.76 -24.41 -5.63
CA LEU A 272 10.72 -25.85 -5.51
C LEU A 272 9.31 -26.37 -5.75
N ASP A 273 9.25 -27.48 -6.47
CA ASP A 273 8.03 -28.25 -6.67
C ASP A 273 7.59 -28.98 -5.37
N PRO A 274 6.43 -29.68 -5.38
CA PRO A 274 5.95 -30.42 -4.21
C PRO A 274 6.93 -31.49 -3.72
N TYR A 275 7.77 -32.01 -4.62
CA TYR A 275 8.74 -33.08 -4.37
C TYR A 275 10.11 -32.56 -3.89
N GLY A 276 10.30 -31.24 -3.89
CA GLY A 276 11.51 -30.55 -3.44
C GLY A 276 12.59 -30.41 -4.50
N ARG A 277 12.24 -30.51 -5.79
CA ARG A 277 13.14 -30.28 -6.92
C ARG A 277 13.08 -28.82 -7.34
N ALA A 278 14.21 -28.24 -7.73
CA ALA A 278 14.22 -26.87 -8.22
C ALA A 278 13.53 -26.75 -9.57
N ILE A 279 12.68 -25.74 -9.68
CA ILE A 279 11.95 -25.39 -10.90
C ILE A 279 12.87 -24.50 -11.75
N SER A 280 13.13 -24.95 -12.98
CA SER A 280 13.96 -24.22 -13.94
C SER A 280 13.10 -23.26 -14.78
N ASN A 281 13.67 -22.11 -15.17
CA ASN A 281 13.09 -21.23 -16.19
C ASN A 281 13.77 -21.41 -17.56
N GLY A 282 14.33 -22.59 -17.84
CA GLY A 282 15.01 -22.93 -19.09
C GLY A 282 16.50 -22.57 -19.12
N ALA A 283 16.92 -21.44 -18.55
CA ALA A 283 18.32 -21.00 -18.53
C ALA A 283 19.01 -21.09 -17.15
N SER A 284 18.25 -21.05 -16.06
CA SER A 284 18.77 -21.05 -14.69
C SER A 284 17.76 -21.67 -13.71
N LEU A 285 18.29 -22.21 -12.60
CA LEU A 285 17.51 -22.63 -11.42
C LEU A 285 17.25 -21.47 -10.44
N PHE A 286 17.84 -20.31 -10.72
CA PHE A 286 17.74 -19.11 -9.90
C PHE A 286 16.95 -18.02 -10.60
N PHE A 287 16.26 -17.22 -9.79
CA PHE A 287 15.40 -16.11 -10.19
C PHE A 287 15.87 -14.84 -9.50
N ASP A 288 15.78 -13.70 -10.18
CA ASP A 288 16.31 -12.43 -9.68
C ASP A 288 15.56 -11.87 -8.47
N ASN A 289 14.34 -12.34 -8.23
CA ASN A 289 13.49 -11.89 -7.13
C ASN A 289 12.43 -12.93 -6.75
N SER A 290 11.77 -12.68 -5.61
CA SER A 290 10.73 -13.57 -5.06
C SER A 290 9.49 -13.71 -5.94
N PHE A 291 9.20 -12.70 -6.77
CA PHE A 291 8.03 -12.70 -7.61
C PHE A 291 8.22 -13.66 -8.78
N ASP A 292 9.34 -13.54 -9.50
CA ASP A 292 9.66 -14.42 -10.63
C ASP A 292 9.70 -15.90 -10.20
N ALA A 293 10.26 -16.19 -9.03
CA ALA A 293 10.26 -17.54 -8.45
C ALA A 293 8.84 -18.06 -8.15
N LYS A 294 7.95 -17.22 -7.60
CA LYS A 294 6.54 -17.58 -7.38
C LYS A 294 5.80 -17.80 -8.67
N THR A 295 6.00 -16.92 -9.67
CA THR A 295 5.39 -17.05 -10.98
C THR A 295 5.84 -18.33 -11.69
N ALA A 296 7.11 -18.72 -11.54
CA ALA A 296 7.60 -19.99 -12.04
C ALA A 296 6.95 -21.19 -11.34
N ALA A 297 6.79 -21.12 -10.01
CA ALA A 297 6.04 -22.13 -9.26
C ALA A 297 4.57 -22.22 -9.69
N ASP A 298 3.90 -21.09 -9.90
CA ASP A 298 2.51 -21.03 -10.37
C ASP A 298 2.36 -21.60 -11.79
N ARG A 299 3.33 -21.33 -12.66
CA ARG A 299 3.37 -21.90 -14.01
C ARG A 299 3.54 -23.41 -13.95
N HIS A 300 4.52 -23.86 -13.18
CA HIS A 300 4.78 -25.29 -12.98
C HIS A 300 3.55 -26.02 -12.40
N ALA A 301 2.87 -25.43 -11.40
CA ALA A 301 1.66 -25.99 -10.81
C ALA A 301 0.50 -26.10 -11.81
N ARG A 302 0.33 -25.09 -12.67
CA ARG A 302 -0.66 -25.12 -13.74
C ARG A 302 -0.38 -26.22 -14.76
N GLU A 303 0.88 -26.35 -15.18
CA GLU A 303 1.31 -27.31 -16.21
C GLU A 303 1.28 -28.76 -15.72
N HIS A 304 1.74 -29.02 -14.50
CA HIS A 304 2.00 -30.39 -14.01
C HIS A 304 0.92 -30.95 -13.09
N LEU A 305 0.16 -30.08 -12.41
CA LEU A 305 -0.88 -30.51 -11.45
C LEU A 305 -2.28 -30.08 -11.87
N GLY A 306 -2.42 -29.37 -13.00
CA GLY A 306 -3.69 -28.80 -13.42
C GLY A 306 -4.29 -27.84 -12.39
N MET A 307 -3.49 -27.40 -11.41
CA MET A 307 -3.94 -26.55 -10.32
C MET A 307 -4.24 -25.17 -10.88
N ARG A 308 -5.52 -24.82 -10.84
CA ARG A 308 -6.00 -23.46 -11.10
C ARG A 308 -6.45 -22.77 -9.82
N SER A 309 -6.15 -23.36 -8.66
CA SER A 309 -6.51 -22.84 -7.35
C SER A 309 -5.44 -21.90 -6.81
N GLY A 310 -5.86 -20.66 -6.57
CA GLY A 310 -5.33 -19.78 -5.54
C GLY A 310 -5.47 -18.30 -5.92
N ALA A 311 -4.50 -17.43 -5.60
CA ALA A 311 -4.71 -15.98 -5.64
C ALA A 311 -4.23 -15.31 -6.95
N ARG A 312 -5.11 -14.56 -7.62
CA ARG A 312 -4.74 -13.59 -8.67
C ARG A 312 -4.87 -12.16 -8.15
N HIS A 313 -4.12 -11.20 -8.70
CA HIS A 313 -4.36 -9.80 -8.40
C HIS A 313 -5.72 -9.36 -8.97
N CYS A 314 -6.47 -8.59 -8.19
CA CYS A 314 -7.66 -7.91 -8.68
C CYS A 314 -7.25 -6.75 -9.58
N THR A 315 -7.85 -6.66 -10.77
CA THR A 315 -7.52 -5.65 -11.78
C THR A 315 -8.79 -5.02 -12.30
N SER A 316 -8.97 -3.73 -12.05
CA SER A 316 -10.13 -2.94 -12.49
C SER A 316 -9.78 -2.04 -13.68
N PHE A 317 -8.51 -1.63 -13.79
CA PHE A 317 -8.02 -0.58 -14.69
C PHE A 317 -6.88 -1.05 -15.61
N ASP A 318 -6.69 -2.36 -15.76
CA ASP A 318 -5.68 -2.97 -16.65
C ASP A 318 -5.78 -2.52 -18.11
N HIS A 319 -6.96 -2.10 -18.53
CA HIS A 319 -7.28 -1.56 -19.85
C HIS A 319 -6.71 -0.16 -20.12
N LEU A 320 -6.28 0.56 -19.07
CA LEU A 320 -5.64 1.88 -19.19
C LEU A 320 -4.12 1.81 -19.27
N THR A 321 -3.56 0.59 -19.22
CA THR A 321 -2.12 0.33 -19.31
C THR A 321 -1.62 0.65 -20.72
N LEU A 322 -0.43 1.25 -20.83
CA LEU A 322 0.27 1.35 -22.11
C LEU A 322 0.46 -0.03 -22.74
N PHE A 323 0.50 -0.13 -24.07
CA PHE A 323 0.73 -1.40 -24.73
C PHE A 323 2.08 -2.01 -24.30
N GLY A 324 2.11 -3.34 -24.12
CA GLY A 324 3.24 -4.07 -23.57
C GLY A 324 3.32 -4.01 -22.05
N GLY A 325 4.45 -4.46 -21.50
CA GLY A 325 4.65 -4.58 -20.06
C GLY A 325 3.93 -5.80 -19.46
N ASP A 326 4.54 -6.33 -18.41
CA ASP A 326 4.09 -7.53 -17.72
C ASP A 326 3.67 -7.21 -16.28
N ASP A 327 3.07 -8.18 -15.58
CA ASP A 327 2.80 -8.11 -14.14
C ASP A 327 2.11 -6.80 -13.72
N TYR A 328 0.99 -6.51 -14.40
CA TYR A 328 0.16 -5.37 -14.05
C TYR A 328 -0.38 -5.51 -12.61
N ARG A 329 -0.27 -4.41 -11.84
CA ARG A 329 -0.65 -4.35 -10.43
C ARG A 329 -1.35 -3.04 -10.09
N GLU A 330 -2.36 -3.15 -9.24
CA GLU A 330 -3.08 -2.03 -8.64
C GLU A 330 -2.82 -1.98 -7.13
N TRP A 331 -2.13 -0.93 -6.71
CA TRP A 331 -1.71 -0.73 -5.33
C TRP A 331 -2.60 0.30 -4.65
N PHE A 332 -2.92 0.01 -3.40
CA PHE A 332 -3.71 0.85 -2.51
C PHE A 332 -2.80 1.36 -1.40
N VAL A 333 -2.67 2.68 -1.30
CA VAL A 333 -2.03 3.37 -0.19
C VAL A 333 -3.14 3.88 0.73
N SER A 334 -3.31 3.28 1.90
CA SER A 334 -4.43 3.59 2.80
C SER A 334 -3.97 4.12 4.17
N LEU A 335 -4.87 4.85 4.82
CA LEU A 335 -4.74 5.32 6.20
C LEU A 335 -5.76 4.59 7.09
N PRO A 336 -5.53 3.32 7.44
CA PRO A 336 -6.55 2.45 8.03
C PRO A 336 -7.05 2.94 9.39
N GLU A 337 -6.24 3.67 10.15
CA GLU A 337 -6.57 4.16 11.49
C GLU A 337 -6.98 5.64 11.51
N HIS A 338 -7.02 6.29 10.36
CA HIS A 338 -7.42 7.70 10.29
C HIS A 338 -8.92 7.84 10.57
N GLN A 339 -9.27 8.69 11.53
CA GLN A 339 -10.63 8.75 12.08
C GLN A 339 -11.62 9.48 11.17
N ARG A 340 -11.13 10.33 10.25
CA ARG A 340 -11.99 11.03 9.31
C ARG A 340 -12.19 10.21 8.05
N ILE A 341 -13.38 9.65 7.95
CA ILE A 341 -13.74 8.71 6.91
C ILE A 341 -13.86 9.42 5.56
N TYR A 342 -13.13 8.92 4.56
CA TYR A 342 -13.30 9.27 3.15
C TYR A 342 -13.62 8.03 2.33
N PHE A 343 -14.62 8.15 1.47
CA PHE A 343 -14.97 7.16 0.44
C PHE A 343 -14.82 7.81 -0.94
N GLY A 344 -13.97 7.21 -1.78
CA GLY A 344 -13.77 7.65 -3.16
C GLY A 344 -14.83 7.09 -4.11
N PRO A 345 -14.99 7.65 -5.32
CA PRO A 345 -15.92 7.13 -6.31
C PRO A 345 -15.45 5.83 -6.97
N HIS A 346 -14.15 5.52 -6.93
CA HIS A 346 -13.57 4.36 -7.64
C HIS A 346 -13.50 3.09 -6.81
N TYR A 347 -13.50 3.20 -5.47
CA TYR A 347 -13.29 2.06 -4.58
C TYR A 347 -14.20 2.14 -3.36
N TYR A 348 -14.70 0.99 -2.93
CA TYR A 348 -15.42 0.83 -1.66
C TYR A 348 -14.50 0.88 -0.43
N ASP A 349 -13.19 1.13 -0.63
CA ASP A 349 -12.19 1.17 0.43
C ASP A 349 -12.22 2.47 1.23
N HIS A 350 -12.08 2.29 2.54
CA HIS A 350 -11.99 3.37 3.50
C HIS A 350 -10.61 4.02 3.49
N ASN A 351 -10.57 5.36 3.49
CA ASN A 351 -9.36 6.17 3.66
C ASN A 351 -8.23 5.80 2.68
N LEU A 352 -8.60 5.54 1.44
CA LEU A 352 -7.65 5.38 0.36
C LEU A 352 -6.99 6.73 0.05
N LEU A 353 -5.73 6.87 0.44
CA LEU A 353 -4.93 8.08 0.21
C LEU A 353 -4.51 8.20 -1.25
N ALA A 354 -4.01 7.11 -1.83
CA ALA A 354 -3.60 7.06 -3.23
C ALA A 354 -3.77 5.66 -3.81
N HIS A 355 -4.07 5.61 -5.10
CA HIS A 355 -4.04 4.43 -5.95
C HIS A 355 -2.87 4.54 -6.92
N ILE A 356 -2.16 3.43 -7.12
CA ILE A 356 -1.01 3.35 -8.02
C ILE A 356 -1.22 2.20 -8.97
N ARG A 357 -0.94 2.39 -10.25
CA ARG A 357 -0.88 1.33 -11.26
C ARG A 357 0.55 1.14 -11.72
N THR A 358 0.99 -0.11 -11.78
CA THR A 358 2.34 -0.43 -12.25
C THR A 358 2.35 -1.60 -13.21
N THR A 359 3.34 -1.62 -14.08
CA THR A 359 3.78 -2.77 -14.87
C THR A 359 5.27 -3.00 -14.68
N THR A 360 5.74 -4.19 -15.04
CA THR A 360 7.16 -4.48 -15.25
C THR A 360 7.48 -4.21 -16.71
N ARG A 361 8.55 -3.45 -16.96
CA ARG A 361 9.05 -3.17 -18.31
C ARG A 361 10.55 -3.37 -18.38
N THR A 362 11.04 -3.57 -19.59
CA THR A 362 12.47 -3.58 -19.89
C THR A 362 12.78 -2.34 -20.73
N ASP A 363 13.83 -1.60 -20.36
CA ASP A 363 14.31 -0.49 -21.19
C ASP A 363 15.19 -1.00 -22.35
N GLU A 364 15.54 -0.07 -23.24
CA GLU A 364 16.44 -0.30 -24.39
C GLU A 364 17.83 -0.84 -24.01
N ALA A 365 18.28 -0.63 -22.77
CA ALA A 365 19.54 -1.17 -22.25
C ALA A 365 19.37 -2.56 -21.59
N GLY A 366 18.17 -3.14 -21.61
CA GLY A 366 17.88 -4.45 -21.01
C GLY A 366 17.61 -4.39 -19.51
N ASN A 367 17.49 -3.21 -18.90
CA ASN A 367 17.22 -3.09 -17.48
C ASN A 367 15.75 -3.36 -17.17
N LYS A 368 15.50 -4.16 -16.12
CA LYS A 368 14.16 -4.40 -15.58
C LYS A 368 13.72 -3.21 -14.73
N LEU A 369 12.66 -2.52 -15.15
CA LEU A 369 12.10 -1.33 -14.51
C LEU A 369 10.70 -1.60 -13.95
N LEU A 370 10.44 -1.06 -12.76
CA LEU A 370 9.07 -0.95 -12.25
C LEU A 370 8.47 0.30 -12.87
N PHE A 371 7.62 0.11 -13.88
CA PHE A 371 6.99 1.20 -14.61
C PHE A 371 5.69 1.62 -13.93
N ILE A 372 5.59 2.88 -13.54
CA ILE A 372 4.42 3.47 -12.90
C ILE A 372 3.54 4.06 -13.99
N GLU A 373 2.47 3.34 -14.30
CA GLU A 373 1.48 3.71 -15.30
C GLU A 373 0.69 4.94 -14.84
N GLU A 374 0.35 5.01 -13.55
CA GLU A 374 -0.37 6.12 -12.93
C GLU A 374 -0.25 6.11 -11.40
N VAL A 375 -0.30 7.30 -10.80
CA VAL A 375 -0.55 7.61 -9.40
C VAL A 375 -1.73 8.58 -9.32
N GLN A 376 -2.78 8.23 -8.58
CA GLN A 376 -4.00 9.02 -8.43
C GLN A 376 -4.43 9.11 -6.95
N SER A 377 -4.91 10.27 -6.52
CA SER A 377 -5.56 10.44 -5.21
C SER A 377 -6.94 11.07 -5.36
N ASP A 378 -8.00 10.27 -5.22
CA ASP A 378 -9.38 10.78 -5.23
C ASP A 378 -9.62 11.73 -4.05
N TRP A 379 -9.07 11.38 -2.89
CA TRP A 379 -9.22 12.17 -1.67
C TRP A 379 -8.66 13.58 -1.85
N HIS A 380 -7.43 13.70 -2.33
CA HIS A 380 -6.82 15.02 -2.51
C HIS A 380 -7.36 15.78 -3.73
N GLN A 381 -7.80 15.07 -4.78
CA GLN A 381 -8.50 15.70 -5.89
C GLN A 381 -9.83 16.29 -5.45
N ALA A 382 -10.62 15.52 -4.71
CA ALA A 382 -11.89 15.98 -4.18
C ALA A 382 -11.65 17.17 -3.23
N GLY A 383 -10.70 17.07 -2.31
CA GLY A 383 -10.35 18.16 -1.38
C GLY A 383 -9.87 19.44 -2.08
N LYS A 384 -9.20 19.32 -3.23
CA LYS A 384 -8.85 20.48 -4.07
C LYS A 384 -10.06 21.10 -4.76
N ARG A 385 -11.04 20.29 -5.19
CA ARG A 385 -12.24 20.77 -5.90
C ARG A 385 -13.29 21.38 -4.97
N HIS A 386 -13.50 20.78 -3.80
CA HIS A 386 -14.60 21.14 -2.91
C HIS A 386 -14.14 21.74 -1.58
N GLY A 387 -12.83 21.87 -1.37
CA GLY A 387 -12.25 22.26 -0.09
C GLY A 387 -12.14 21.07 0.87
N TYR A 388 -11.20 21.18 1.81
CA TYR A 388 -11.20 20.34 3.01
C TYR A 388 -11.99 21.06 4.08
N ASP A 389 -12.84 20.34 4.79
CA ASP A 389 -13.51 20.90 5.95
C ASP A 389 -13.08 20.15 7.22
N ASN A 390 -12.96 20.92 8.29
CA ASN A 390 -12.74 20.43 9.64
C ASN A 390 -14.03 20.31 10.46
N SER A 391 -15.16 20.78 9.93
CA SER A 391 -16.49 20.67 10.52
C SER A 391 -17.18 19.33 10.19
N SER A 392 -18.06 18.86 11.08
CA SER A 392 -18.77 17.58 10.97
C SER A 392 -19.69 17.42 9.75
N TRP A 393 -19.98 18.51 9.03
CA TRP A 393 -20.92 18.54 7.90
C TRP A 393 -20.27 18.88 6.55
N GLY A 394 -18.96 19.15 6.53
CA GLY A 394 -18.25 19.46 5.31
C GLY A 394 -17.94 18.23 4.46
N ARG A 395 -18.00 18.41 3.15
CA ARG A 395 -18.11 17.33 2.15
C ARG A 395 -16.90 16.39 2.09
N ILE A 396 -15.71 16.80 2.58
CA ILE A 396 -14.45 16.04 2.42
C ILE A 396 -13.56 16.13 3.64
N ALA A 397 -13.26 14.98 4.22
CA ALA A 397 -12.34 14.80 5.33
C ALA A 397 -10.95 15.39 5.07
N ASN A 398 -10.39 16.09 6.06
CA ASN A 398 -8.98 16.50 6.04
C ASN A 398 -8.05 15.28 6.14
N ALA A 399 -6.95 15.29 5.37
CA ALA A 399 -5.98 14.19 5.27
C ALA A 399 -4.53 14.71 5.16
N PRO A 400 -3.54 13.92 5.62
CA PRO A 400 -2.12 14.22 5.44
C PRO A 400 -1.66 14.05 3.99
N PHE A 401 -0.47 14.55 3.67
CA PHE A 401 0.21 14.49 2.37
C PHE A 401 -0.45 15.31 1.25
N LYS A 402 -1.15 16.40 1.57
CA LYS A 402 -1.92 17.19 0.57
C LYS A 402 -1.12 17.59 -0.66
N LYS A 403 0.17 17.88 -0.48
CA LYS A 403 1.11 18.24 -1.55
C LYS A 403 2.14 17.16 -1.84
N GLU A 404 2.36 16.21 -0.93
CA GLU A 404 3.44 15.23 -1.02
C GLU A 404 2.97 13.80 -1.37
N TRP A 405 1.66 13.55 -1.49
CA TRP A 405 1.12 12.22 -1.84
C TRP A 405 1.71 11.61 -3.12
N PRO A 406 2.02 12.37 -4.21
CA PRO A 406 2.63 11.75 -5.40
C PRO A 406 4.03 11.25 -5.08
N VAL A 407 4.81 12.04 -4.33
CA VAL A 407 6.18 11.69 -3.95
C VAL A 407 6.19 10.55 -2.93
N LEU A 408 5.22 10.48 -2.03
CA LEU A 408 5.03 9.35 -1.12
C LEU A 408 4.81 8.05 -1.92
N ALA A 409 3.94 8.07 -2.93
CA ALA A 409 3.73 6.93 -3.81
C ALA A 409 5.02 6.52 -4.53
N MET A 410 5.77 7.50 -5.07
CA MET A 410 7.07 7.23 -5.70
C MET A 410 8.06 6.58 -4.72
N LYS A 411 8.16 7.06 -3.47
CA LYS A 411 9.02 6.43 -2.45
C LYS A 411 8.61 5.00 -2.14
N LEU A 412 7.32 4.73 -2.01
CA LEU A 412 6.81 3.38 -1.75
C LEU A 412 7.17 2.42 -2.88
N MET A 413 7.04 2.88 -4.13
CA MET A 413 7.44 2.11 -5.31
C MET A 413 8.96 2.00 -5.46
N LEU A 414 9.73 3.03 -5.10
CA LEU A 414 11.18 3.00 -5.07
C LEU A 414 11.70 1.96 -4.07
N ILE A 415 11.11 1.92 -2.87
CA ILE A 415 11.42 0.89 -1.86
C ILE A 415 11.04 -0.49 -2.39
N HIS A 416 9.87 -0.64 -3.02
CA HIS A 416 9.46 -1.91 -3.62
C HIS A 416 10.45 -2.36 -4.71
N ALA A 417 10.84 -1.46 -5.62
CA ALA A 417 11.80 -1.71 -6.68
C ALA A 417 13.18 -2.13 -6.11
N SER A 418 13.64 -1.41 -5.08
CA SER A 418 14.88 -1.71 -4.35
C SER A 418 14.88 -3.09 -3.67
N GLN A 419 13.72 -3.64 -3.32
CA GLN A 419 13.60 -4.94 -2.66
C GLN A 419 13.39 -6.10 -3.63
N ASN A 420 12.95 -5.83 -4.85
CA ASN A 420 12.46 -6.86 -5.79
C ASN A 420 13.26 -6.91 -7.10
N GLY A 421 14.54 -6.53 -7.07
CA GLY A 421 15.47 -6.75 -8.18
C GLY A 421 15.30 -5.83 -9.39
N PHE A 422 14.50 -4.77 -9.28
CA PHE A 422 14.39 -3.76 -10.34
C PHE A 422 15.61 -2.83 -10.34
N SER A 423 16.05 -2.42 -11.52
CA SER A 423 17.14 -1.43 -11.70
C SER A 423 16.69 -0.02 -11.33
N GLY A 424 15.39 0.26 -11.34
CA GLY A 424 14.84 1.57 -11.02
C GLY A 424 13.33 1.63 -11.13
N ILE A 425 12.78 2.82 -10.94
CA ILE A 425 11.40 3.15 -11.26
C ILE A 425 11.36 4.09 -12.46
N ALA A 426 10.44 3.85 -13.38
CA ALA A 426 10.13 4.77 -14.48
C ALA A 426 8.64 5.11 -14.43
N TRP A 427 8.22 6.20 -15.06
CA TRP A 427 6.81 6.59 -15.04
C TRP A 427 6.38 7.25 -16.34
N SER A 428 5.08 7.19 -16.63
CA SER A 428 4.47 7.89 -17.76
C SER A 428 4.53 9.41 -17.59
N THR A 429 4.61 10.17 -18.69
CA THR A 429 4.62 11.64 -18.66
C THR A 429 3.22 12.22 -18.51
N GLY A 430 3.13 13.51 -18.16
CA GLY A 430 1.85 14.22 -18.11
C GLY A 430 1.07 14.16 -19.43
N ASP A 431 1.76 14.22 -20.57
CA ASP A 431 1.14 14.14 -21.89
C ASP A 431 0.43 12.79 -22.11
N VAL A 432 1.03 11.68 -21.66
CA VAL A 432 0.39 10.35 -21.71
C VAL A 432 -0.87 10.31 -20.84
N GLN A 433 -0.87 10.98 -19.68
CA GLN A 433 -2.06 11.05 -18.82
C GLN A 433 -3.18 11.88 -19.44
N GLU A 434 -2.85 13.01 -20.09
CA GLU A 434 -3.84 13.86 -20.76
C GLU A 434 -4.50 13.12 -21.95
N MET A 435 -3.70 12.39 -22.74
CA MET A 435 -4.20 11.53 -23.82
C MET A 435 -5.16 10.45 -23.29
N ARG A 436 -4.79 9.77 -22.20
CA ARG A 436 -5.58 8.72 -21.56
C ARG A 436 -6.96 9.22 -21.11
N TYR A 437 -7.01 10.38 -20.45
CA TYR A 437 -8.23 10.90 -19.85
C TYR A 437 -9.01 11.89 -20.73
N ARG A 438 -8.53 12.20 -21.94
CA ARG A 438 -9.20 13.10 -22.89
C ARG A 438 -9.50 14.47 -22.29
N ARG A 439 -8.60 14.97 -21.43
CA ARG A 439 -8.77 16.25 -20.77
C ARG A 439 -7.42 16.88 -20.50
N TYR A 440 -7.37 18.20 -20.61
CA TYR A 440 -6.23 18.97 -20.12
C TYR A 440 -6.13 18.83 -18.59
N LEU A 441 -5.04 18.26 -18.11
CA LEU A 441 -4.79 17.94 -16.71
C LEU A 441 -3.52 18.65 -16.24
N GLN A 442 -3.47 19.97 -16.42
CA GLN A 442 -2.33 20.80 -15.97
C GLN A 442 -1.80 20.45 -14.56
N PRO A 443 -2.65 20.20 -13.55
CA PRO A 443 -2.16 19.80 -12.23
C PRO A 443 -1.44 18.46 -12.25
N VAL A 444 -1.95 17.48 -13.00
CA VAL A 444 -1.31 16.16 -13.19
C VAL A 444 0.01 16.34 -13.88
N ARG A 445 0.06 17.07 -15.00
CA ARG A 445 1.29 17.39 -15.71
C ARG A 445 2.37 17.99 -14.81
N GLN A 446 1.99 18.95 -13.96
CA GLN A 446 2.92 19.54 -12.99
C GLN A 446 3.48 18.51 -12.00
N TYR A 447 2.68 17.55 -11.55
CA TYR A 447 3.16 16.52 -10.62
C TYR A 447 4.15 15.58 -11.30
N TYR A 448 3.81 15.03 -12.48
CA TYR A 448 4.62 14.04 -13.20
C TYR A 448 5.90 14.62 -13.80
N ASP A 449 5.80 15.80 -14.41
CA ASP A 449 6.91 16.34 -15.22
C ASP A 449 7.81 17.31 -14.42
N ARG A 450 7.37 17.77 -13.24
CA ARG A 450 8.15 18.71 -12.41
C ARG A 450 8.33 18.26 -10.97
N GLN A 451 7.24 18.05 -10.23
CA GLN A 451 7.36 17.85 -8.78
C GLN A 451 8.00 16.52 -8.40
N ILE A 452 7.61 15.43 -9.07
CA ILE A 452 8.21 14.11 -8.88
C ILE A 452 9.71 14.14 -9.24
N PRO A 453 10.13 14.61 -10.43
CA PRO A 453 11.55 14.71 -10.75
C PRO A 453 12.36 15.55 -9.76
N LEU A 454 11.84 16.72 -9.38
CA LEU A 454 12.51 17.60 -8.41
C LEU A 454 12.67 16.93 -7.04
N ALA A 455 11.65 16.20 -6.58
CA ALA A 455 11.72 15.52 -5.30
C ALA A 455 12.68 14.33 -5.32
N LEU A 456 12.66 13.52 -6.37
CA LEU A 456 13.57 12.38 -6.53
C LEU A 456 15.02 12.82 -6.73
N ASN A 457 15.29 13.90 -7.49
CA ASN A 457 16.63 14.48 -7.60
C ASN A 457 17.18 14.95 -6.25
N LYS A 458 16.34 15.57 -5.41
CA LYS A 458 16.77 15.97 -4.07
C LYS A 458 17.03 14.78 -3.15
N LEU A 459 16.22 13.72 -3.28
CA LEU A 459 16.37 12.48 -2.52
C LEU A 459 17.65 11.70 -2.94
N GLY A 460 17.92 11.65 -4.25
CA GLY A 460 19.05 10.94 -4.83
C GLY A 460 20.39 11.66 -4.72
N LYS A 461 20.40 12.97 -4.45
CA LYS A 461 21.62 13.81 -4.43
C LYS A 461 22.75 13.24 -3.57
N ALA A 462 22.45 12.73 -2.38
CA ALA A 462 23.46 12.17 -1.47
C ALA A 462 24.07 10.84 -1.97
N PHE A 463 23.42 10.20 -2.94
CA PHE A 463 23.79 8.87 -3.47
C PHE A 463 24.26 8.93 -4.92
N ASP A 464 24.41 10.12 -5.50
CA ASP A 464 24.70 10.32 -6.92
C ASP A 464 23.65 9.67 -7.84
N CYS A 465 22.39 9.71 -7.40
CA CYS A 465 21.23 9.29 -8.18
C CYS A 465 20.46 10.51 -8.64
N ARG A 466 20.05 10.52 -9.91
CA ARG A 466 19.21 11.56 -10.50
C ARG A 466 18.17 10.94 -11.43
N VAL A 467 17.17 11.74 -11.77
CA VAL A 467 16.21 11.42 -12.80
C VAL A 467 16.87 11.62 -14.15
N GLU A 468 16.78 10.59 -14.97
CA GLU A 468 17.27 10.53 -16.33
C GLU A 468 16.09 10.20 -17.26
N SER A 469 16.38 10.05 -18.55
CA SER A 469 15.40 9.60 -19.54
C SER A 469 15.86 8.27 -20.12
N THR A 470 14.89 7.40 -20.39
CA THR A 470 15.10 6.11 -21.08
C THR A 470 13.94 5.89 -22.04
N HIS A 471 14.10 4.99 -23.00
CA HIS A 471 13.01 4.56 -23.86
C HIS A 471 12.46 3.21 -23.42
N ILE A 472 11.14 3.08 -23.52
CA ILE A 472 10.42 1.82 -23.38
C ILE A 472 9.71 1.50 -24.68
N ASN A 473 9.77 0.24 -25.11
CA ASN A 473 9.01 -0.19 -26.26
C ASN A 473 7.52 -0.24 -25.92
N THR A 474 6.69 0.43 -26.73
CA THR A 474 5.24 0.41 -26.60
C THR A 474 4.59 0.67 -27.95
N ARG A 475 3.29 0.97 -27.97
CA ARG A 475 2.58 1.45 -29.15
C ARG A 475 2.00 2.83 -28.87
N ASP A 476 1.86 3.59 -29.94
CA ASP A 476 1.29 4.93 -29.90
C ASP A 476 -0.05 4.94 -29.12
N PRO A 477 -0.14 5.66 -27.99
CA PRO A 477 -1.23 5.55 -27.03
C PRO A 477 -2.48 6.37 -27.41
N TRP A 478 -2.72 6.62 -28.70
CA TRP A 478 -3.89 7.36 -29.18
C TRP A 478 -5.20 6.54 -29.13
N LEU A 479 -5.11 5.20 -29.04
CA LEU A 479 -6.26 4.29 -28.88
C LEU A 479 -6.37 3.76 -27.45
N ASN A 480 -7.59 3.80 -26.92
CA ASN A 480 -7.93 3.31 -25.59
C ASN A 480 -8.92 2.14 -25.65
N LEU A 481 -8.79 1.23 -24.70
CA LEU A 481 -9.78 0.18 -24.44
C LEU A 481 -10.91 0.73 -23.60
N GLU A 482 -12.14 0.47 -24.02
CA GLU A 482 -13.34 0.82 -23.26
C GLU A 482 -14.19 -0.43 -23.06
N ARG A 483 -14.68 -0.62 -21.82
CA ARG A 483 -15.63 -1.68 -21.51
C ARG A 483 -17.05 -1.11 -21.50
N THR A 484 -17.96 -1.74 -22.24
CA THR A 484 -19.36 -1.32 -22.33
C THR A 484 -20.27 -2.54 -22.34
N LYS A 485 -21.22 -2.62 -21.39
CA LYS A 485 -22.19 -3.73 -21.27
C LYS A 485 -21.52 -5.12 -21.30
N GLY A 486 -20.40 -5.28 -20.61
CA GLY A 486 -19.66 -6.54 -20.53
C GLY A 486 -18.75 -6.86 -21.73
N LYS A 487 -18.81 -6.09 -22.83
CA LYS A 487 -17.93 -6.26 -24.01
C LYS A 487 -16.89 -5.16 -24.11
N TRP A 488 -15.79 -5.46 -24.80
CA TRP A 488 -14.71 -4.52 -25.08
C TRP A 488 -14.90 -3.86 -26.44
N ARG A 489 -14.49 -2.59 -26.52
CA ARG A 489 -14.29 -1.82 -27.76
C ARG A 489 -12.97 -1.04 -27.69
N VAL A 490 -12.48 -0.62 -28.85
CA VAL A 490 -11.33 0.27 -28.98
C VAL A 490 -11.80 1.58 -29.57
N ALA A 491 -11.38 2.69 -28.98
CA ALA A 491 -11.75 4.03 -29.44
C ALA A 491 -10.58 5.01 -29.27
N ASP A 492 -10.47 5.99 -30.16
CA ASP A 492 -9.53 7.09 -30.03
C ASP A 492 -10.01 8.17 -29.06
N SER A 493 -9.18 9.19 -28.84
CA SER A 493 -9.51 10.34 -28.00
C SER A 493 -10.53 11.30 -28.60
N GLU A 494 -10.61 11.39 -29.93
CA GLU A 494 -11.42 12.39 -30.66
C GLU A 494 -12.78 11.85 -31.15
N GLY A 495 -13.05 10.56 -30.94
CA GLY A 495 -14.23 9.86 -31.44
C GLY A 495 -14.21 9.56 -32.95
N LYS A 496 -13.08 9.81 -33.64
CA LYS A 496 -12.93 9.60 -35.10
C LYS A 496 -12.78 8.11 -35.42
N PHE A 497 -12.12 7.36 -34.54
CA PHE A 497 -12.00 5.92 -34.60
C PHE A 497 -12.72 5.28 -33.42
N LYS A 498 -13.66 4.39 -33.71
CA LYS A 498 -14.31 3.53 -32.70
C LYS A 498 -14.74 2.20 -33.30
N THR A 499 -14.46 1.12 -32.61
CA THR A 499 -15.03 -0.19 -32.93
C THR A 499 -16.40 -0.36 -32.26
N ARG A 500 -17.23 -1.26 -32.78
CA ARG A 500 -18.39 -1.75 -32.02
C ARG A 500 -17.91 -2.48 -30.75
N ALA A 501 -18.71 -2.46 -29.69
CA ALA A 501 -18.47 -3.23 -28.46
C ALA A 501 -18.77 -4.71 -28.74
N ARG A 502 -17.78 -5.42 -29.27
CA ARG A 502 -17.93 -6.80 -29.77
C ARG A 502 -16.94 -7.80 -29.20
N TYR A 503 -15.83 -7.33 -28.64
CA TYR A 503 -14.74 -8.21 -28.18
C TYR A 503 -15.09 -8.77 -26.80
N ASN A 504 -14.90 -10.07 -26.63
CA ASN A 504 -15.27 -10.78 -25.40
C ASN A 504 -14.12 -10.79 -24.38
N SER A 505 -12.89 -10.57 -24.84
CA SER A 505 -11.70 -10.47 -23.99
C SER A 505 -10.91 -9.18 -24.22
N ARG A 506 -10.11 -8.80 -23.22
CA ARG A 506 -9.15 -7.70 -23.34
C ARG A 506 -8.13 -7.98 -24.44
N ASP A 507 -7.66 -9.22 -24.54
CA ASP A 507 -6.62 -9.61 -25.50
C ASP A 507 -7.10 -9.47 -26.95
N GLU A 508 -8.36 -9.84 -27.24
CA GLU A 508 -8.98 -9.61 -28.55
C GLU A 508 -9.00 -8.12 -28.92
N ALA A 509 -9.32 -7.26 -27.95
CA ALA A 509 -9.36 -5.82 -28.17
C ALA A 509 -7.94 -5.22 -28.24
N MET A 510 -6.97 -5.76 -27.50
CA MET A 510 -5.55 -5.37 -27.58
C MET A 510 -4.93 -5.72 -28.94
N GLN A 511 -5.38 -6.79 -29.61
CA GLN A 511 -4.98 -7.10 -30.99
C GLN A 511 -5.42 -6.05 -32.01
N VAL A 512 -6.42 -5.24 -31.70
CA VAL A 512 -6.80 -4.09 -32.53
C VAL A 512 -5.79 -2.96 -32.32
N ILE A 513 -5.43 -2.66 -31.06
CA ILE A 513 -4.42 -1.63 -30.72
C ILE A 513 -3.07 -1.99 -31.34
N SER A 514 -2.54 -3.17 -31.02
CA SER A 514 -2.27 -4.16 -32.05
C SER A 514 -1.97 -3.67 -33.46
N ARG A 515 -2.90 -3.96 -34.36
CA ARG A 515 -2.80 -3.69 -35.79
C ARG A 515 -2.81 -2.20 -36.16
N HIS A 516 -3.39 -1.33 -35.33
CA HIS A 516 -3.66 0.07 -35.69
C HIS A 516 -2.68 1.10 -35.11
N CYS A 517 -1.99 0.77 -34.02
CA CYS A 517 -1.01 1.65 -33.40
C CYS A 517 0.41 1.24 -33.81
N ARG A 518 1.17 2.24 -34.28
CA ARG A 518 2.59 2.08 -34.61
C ARG A 518 3.39 1.72 -33.35
N ALA A 519 4.34 0.81 -33.47
CA ALA A 519 5.33 0.57 -32.43
C ALA A 519 6.24 1.80 -32.28
N ILE A 520 6.40 2.26 -31.05
CA ILE A 520 7.21 3.42 -30.70
C ILE A 520 8.12 3.08 -29.52
N ASP A 521 9.27 3.75 -29.49
CA ASP A 521 10.14 3.78 -28.33
C ASP A 521 9.81 5.08 -27.57
N LEU A 522 8.97 4.94 -26.54
CA LEU A 522 8.46 6.07 -25.79
C LEU A 522 9.53 6.54 -24.79
N CYS A 523 9.99 7.78 -24.95
CA CYS A 523 10.88 8.43 -24.00
C CYS A 523 10.13 8.71 -22.69
N VAL A 524 10.63 8.14 -21.59
CA VAL A 524 10.05 8.25 -20.26
C VAL A 524 11.12 8.63 -19.23
N PRO A 525 10.75 9.40 -18.19
CA PRO A 525 11.63 9.63 -17.07
C PRO A 525 11.87 8.35 -16.27
N VAL A 526 13.11 8.16 -15.82
CA VAL A 526 13.56 7.02 -15.01
C VAL A 526 14.43 7.48 -13.87
N PHE A 527 14.32 6.80 -12.73
CA PHE A 527 15.20 7.00 -11.58
C PHE A 527 15.82 5.64 -11.21
N TYR A 528 17.08 5.46 -11.61
CA TYR A 528 17.85 4.25 -11.35
C TYR A 528 18.31 4.17 -9.89
N ILE A 529 18.33 2.95 -9.35
CA ILE A 529 18.73 2.64 -7.97
C ILE A 529 20.11 2.00 -8.02
N ASN A 530 21.14 2.77 -7.68
CA ASN A 530 22.48 2.23 -7.49
C ASN A 530 22.62 1.50 -6.15
N GLU A 531 23.76 0.82 -5.94
CA GLU A 531 24.01 0.03 -4.73
C GLU A 531 24.04 0.88 -3.44
N LYS A 532 24.51 2.13 -3.51
CA LYS A 532 24.53 3.03 -2.34
C LYS A 532 23.12 3.35 -1.87
N LEU A 533 22.23 3.70 -2.79
CA LEU A 533 20.83 3.98 -2.46
C LEU A 533 20.08 2.71 -2.03
N ARG A 534 20.36 1.56 -2.65
CA ARG A 534 19.78 0.27 -2.26
C ARG A 534 20.13 -0.09 -0.81
N ARG A 535 21.39 0.12 -0.41
CA ARG A 535 21.84 -0.06 0.98
C ARG A 535 21.14 0.91 1.93
N GLN A 536 21.06 2.20 1.58
CA GLN A 536 20.34 3.19 2.38
C GLN A 536 18.88 2.78 2.63
N ILE A 537 18.16 2.36 1.60
CA ILE A 537 16.75 1.93 1.71
C ILE A 537 16.63 0.70 2.62
N ALA A 538 17.56 -0.25 2.51
CA ALA A 538 17.54 -1.48 3.28
C ALA A 538 17.83 -1.25 4.77
N GLU A 539 18.83 -0.44 5.09
CA GLU A 539 19.34 -0.26 6.46
C GLU A 539 18.63 0.87 7.22
N ASN A 540 18.42 2.02 6.56
CA ASN A 540 17.96 3.25 7.21
C ASN A 540 16.58 3.70 6.72
N GLY A 541 16.16 3.23 5.54
CA GLY A 541 14.90 3.61 4.91
C GLY A 541 14.91 5.01 4.29
N LEU A 542 13.72 5.55 4.03
CA LEU A 542 13.50 6.88 3.46
C LEU A 542 12.62 7.74 4.39
N PRO A 543 12.75 9.08 4.35
CA PRO A 543 11.92 9.94 5.17
C PRO A 543 10.47 9.86 4.70
N LEU A 544 9.53 9.77 5.65
CA LEU A 544 8.10 9.74 5.38
C LEU A 544 7.63 11.04 4.70
N TYR A 545 8.01 12.18 5.27
CA TYR A 545 7.77 13.52 4.75
C TYR A 545 9.06 14.14 4.21
N GLY A 546 8.96 14.97 3.18
CA GLY A 546 10.11 15.66 2.60
C GLY A 546 11.09 14.74 1.87
N HIS A 547 12.34 15.16 1.71
CA HIS A 547 13.36 14.44 0.92
C HIS A 547 14.75 14.46 1.59
N CYS A 548 14.86 15.01 2.80
CA CYS A 548 16.12 15.12 3.50
C CYS A 548 16.51 13.76 4.10
N ILE A 549 17.71 13.30 3.74
CA ILE A 549 18.35 12.09 4.26
C ILE A 549 19.61 12.55 4.98
N ASP A 550 19.85 11.99 6.17
CA ASP A 550 21.04 12.26 6.99
C ASP A 550 22.23 11.40 6.55
#